data_AF-A0A7R9R2I4-F1
#
_entry.id   AF-A0A7R9R2I4-F1
#
_cell.length_a   1.000
_cell.length_b   1.000
_cell.length_c   1.000
_cell.angle_alpha   90.00
_cell.angle_beta   90.00
_cell.angle_gamma   90.00
#
_symmetry.space_group_name_H-M   'P 1'
#
loop_
_entity.id
_entity.type
_entity.pdbx_description
1 polymer ?
#
loop_
_entity_poly.entity_id
_entity_poly.type
_entity_poly.pdbx_seq_one_letter_code
_entity_poly.pdbx_strand_id
1 'polypeptide(L)'
;MATIDRLEGQMSTKSIDVGDMSSNNITIAEIKSLISQALAIYDADKTGQPDFALEPAGGTIVNTRCSETFDPHGVQYKIFGIPFWSSSVSPRAVIQPTISPGECWAFRGSTGYLVIRLSQPIAPTGFSYEHIPKQISRDGNIDSAPKEFQVRALDDESDTSGRLLGNYVYEDNDSPMQYF
;
A
#
# COMPACT_ATOMS: atom_id res chain seq x y z
N MET A 1 -6.70 -15.12 38.12
CA MET A 1 -5.57 -14.77 37.24
C MET A 1 -5.68 -15.73 36.06
N ALA A 2 -6.43 -15.33 35.03
CA ALA A 2 -6.91 -16.24 33.99
C ALA A 2 -5.84 -16.52 32.95
N THR A 3 -5.84 -17.77 32.52
CA THR A 3 -4.87 -18.53 31.72
C THR A 3 -4.71 -17.97 30.30
N ILE A 4 -3.47 -17.66 29.90
CA ILE A 4 -3.07 -17.49 28.50
C ILE A 4 -2.65 -18.88 28.01
N ASP A 5 -3.60 -19.63 27.46
CA ASP A 5 -3.35 -20.84 26.67
C ASP A 5 -4.62 -21.16 25.89
N ARG A 6 -4.70 -20.67 24.64
CA ARG A 6 -5.49 -21.20 23.51
C ARG A 6 -5.75 -20.10 22.48
N LEU A 7 -4.84 -19.94 21.52
CA LEU A 7 -5.19 -19.49 20.16
C LEU A 7 -4.17 -20.05 19.13
N GLU A 8 -3.75 -21.31 19.28
CA GLU A 8 -3.28 -22.07 18.13
C GLU A 8 -4.44 -22.92 17.60
N GLY A 9 -5.17 -22.34 16.65
CA GLY A 9 -6.39 -22.91 16.10
C GLY A 9 -6.50 -22.64 14.61
N GLN A 10 -5.80 -23.46 13.83
CA GLN A 10 -6.10 -23.85 12.44
C GLN A 10 -6.45 -22.74 11.45
N MET A 11 -5.41 -22.10 10.88
CA MET A 11 -5.52 -21.46 9.57
C MET A 11 -5.22 -22.51 8.49
N SER A 12 -6.22 -23.34 8.17
CA SER A 12 -6.17 -24.22 7.00
C SER A 12 -6.54 -23.38 5.78
N THR A 13 -5.55 -22.85 5.07
CA THR A 13 -5.74 -22.27 3.74
C THR A 13 -6.20 -23.36 2.79
N LYS A 14 -7.51 -23.46 2.55
CA LYS A 14 -8.03 -24.22 1.41
C LYS A 14 -7.76 -23.38 0.16
N SER A 15 -6.70 -23.73 -0.56
CA SER A 15 -6.51 -23.34 -1.96
C SER A 15 -7.73 -23.80 -2.76
N ILE A 16 -8.44 -22.85 -3.38
CA ILE A 16 -9.56 -23.15 -4.26
C ILE A 16 -8.97 -23.38 -5.64
N ASP A 17 -8.77 -24.65 -6.01
CA ASP A 17 -8.62 -25.05 -7.40
C ASP A 17 -9.95 -24.80 -8.11
N VAL A 18 -9.96 -23.85 -9.06
CA VAL A 18 -11.12 -23.57 -9.91
C VAL A 18 -11.21 -24.67 -10.96
N GLY A 19 -11.67 -25.84 -10.54
CA GLY A 19 -11.59 -27.05 -11.35
C GLY A 19 -12.53 -28.17 -10.91
N ASP A 20 -13.74 -27.88 -10.45
CA ASP A 20 -14.89 -28.80 -10.56
C ASP A 20 -16.21 -28.06 -10.27
N MET A 21 -17.04 -27.81 -11.30
CA MET A 21 -18.42 -27.36 -11.12
C MET A 21 -19.29 -28.57 -10.75
N SER A 22 -19.23 -28.99 -9.50
CA SER A 22 -20.25 -29.82 -8.88
C SER A 22 -21.27 -28.92 -8.19
N SER A 23 -22.53 -29.04 -8.58
CA SER A 23 -23.67 -28.27 -8.10
C SER A 23 -23.95 -28.53 -6.62
N ASN A 24 -23.17 -27.90 -5.75
CA ASN A 24 -23.49 -27.76 -4.33
C ASN A 24 -24.47 -26.61 -4.17
N ASN A 25 -25.69 -26.91 -3.71
CA ASN A 25 -26.66 -25.90 -3.29
C ASN A 25 -26.09 -25.12 -2.10
N ILE A 26 -25.36 -24.04 -2.36
CA ILE A 26 -24.89 -23.10 -1.34
C ILE A 26 -26.12 -22.46 -0.68
N THR A 27 -26.18 -22.53 0.65
CA THR A 27 -27.26 -21.94 1.43
C THR A 27 -27.10 -20.42 1.51
N ILE A 28 -28.22 -19.70 1.68
CA ILE A 28 -28.20 -18.24 1.90
C ILE A 28 -27.36 -17.87 3.14
N ALA A 29 -27.33 -18.75 4.15
CA ALA A 29 -26.54 -18.54 5.36
C ALA A 29 -25.03 -18.58 5.07
N GLU A 30 -24.58 -19.51 4.23
CA GLU A 30 -23.18 -19.58 3.79
C GLU A 30 -22.80 -18.36 2.96
N ILE A 31 -23.64 -17.91 2.03
CA ILE A 31 -23.40 -16.68 1.25
C ILE A 31 -23.24 -15.48 2.18
N LYS A 32 -24.15 -15.31 3.14
CA LYS A 32 -24.07 -14.22 4.13
C LYS A 32 -22.78 -14.29 4.93
N SER A 33 -22.38 -15.49 5.36
CA SER A 33 -21.13 -15.69 6.11
C SER A 33 -19.91 -15.32 5.27
N LEU A 34 -19.86 -15.72 4.00
CA LEU A 34 -18.77 -15.39 3.09
C LEU A 34 -18.65 -13.88 2.85
N ILE A 35 -19.78 -13.20 2.62
CA ILE A 35 -19.81 -11.74 2.45
C ILE A 35 -19.32 -11.04 3.73
N SER A 36 -19.81 -11.45 4.90
CA SER A 36 -19.37 -10.88 6.17
C SER A 36 -17.87 -11.08 6.41
N GLN A 37 -17.32 -12.25 6.04
CA GLN A 37 -15.89 -12.51 6.16
C GLN A 37 -15.07 -11.62 5.21
N ALA A 38 -15.49 -11.47 3.95
CA ALA A 38 -14.80 -10.61 2.98
C ALA A 38 -14.81 -9.14 3.41
N LEU A 39 -15.95 -8.63 3.91
CA LEU A 39 -16.05 -7.27 4.43
C LEU A 39 -15.19 -7.07 5.69
N ALA A 40 -15.10 -8.06 6.58
CA ALA A 40 -14.24 -7.97 7.75
C ALA A 40 -12.75 -7.85 7.38
N ILE A 41 -12.30 -8.53 6.32
CA ILE A 41 -10.93 -8.39 5.80
C ILE A 41 -10.72 -7.01 5.17
N TYR A 42 -11.71 -6.53 4.40
CA TYR A 42 -11.65 -5.19 3.81
C TYR A 42 -11.54 -4.09 4.88
N ASP A 43 -12.34 -4.18 5.94
CA ASP A 43 -12.30 -3.27 7.09
C ASP A 43 -10.96 -3.37 7.87
N ALA A 44 -10.31 -4.53 7.82
CA ALA A 44 -8.99 -4.77 8.39
C ALA A 44 -7.86 -4.38 7.42
N ASP A 45 -7.94 -3.17 6.86
CA ASP A 45 -6.94 -2.58 5.96
C ASP A 45 -6.68 -3.41 4.68
N LYS A 46 -7.71 -4.12 4.20
CA LYS A 46 -7.71 -5.00 3.00
C LYS A 46 -6.77 -6.22 3.09
N THR A 47 -5.77 -6.20 3.96
CA THR A 47 -4.76 -7.26 4.13
C THR A 47 -5.03 -8.15 5.33
N GLY A 48 -5.72 -7.65 6.36
CA GLY A 48 -5.85 -8.33 7.65
C GLY A 48 -4.52 -8.41 8.43
N GLN A 49 -3.51 -7.61 8.06
CA GLN A 49 -2.16 -7.63 8.63
C GLN A 49 -1.80 -6.26 9.22
N PRO A 50 -0.92 -6.20 10.23
CA PRO A 50 -0.44 -4.93 10.76
C PRO A 50 0.51 -4.24 9.77
N ASP A 51 0.28 -2.95 9.49
CA ASP A 51 1.20 -2.10 8.74
C ASP A 51 2.22 -1.43 9.67
N PHE A 52 3.49 -1.85 9.57
CA PHE A 52 4.60 -1.28 10.34
C PHE A 52 5.21 0.00 9.72
N ALA A 53 4.86 0.31 8.47
CA ALA A 53 5.25 1.54 7.79
C ALA A 53 4.28 2.69 8.08
N LEU A 54 3.05 2.39 8.51
CA LEU A 54 1.97 3.35 8.78
C LEU A 54 2.40 4.49 9.71
N GLU A 55 2.24 5.73 9.25
CA GLU A 55 2.68 6.94 9.97
C GLU A 55 1.97 7.14 11.32
N PRO A 56 0.62 7.06 11.41
CA PRO A 56 -0.08 7.09 12.70
C PRO A 56 0.38 6.01 13.69
N ALA A 57 0.92 4.89 13.21
CA ALA A 57 1.42 3.79 14.04
C ALA A 57 2.92 3.94 14.39
N GLY A 58 3.56 5.04 13.97
CA GLY A 58 4.95 5.37 14.30
C GLY A 58 5.96 5.14 13.19
N GLY A 59 5.53 4.72 12.00
CA GLY A 59 6.39 4.73 10.81
C GLY A 59 6.73 6.16 10.37
N THR A 60 7.91 6.37 9.78
CA THR A 60 8.32 7.70 9.32
C THR A 60 9.07 7.64 8.00
N ILE A 61 8.94 8.70 7.20
CA ILE A 61 9.82 8.92 6.05
C ILE A 61 11.13 9.53 6.55
N VAL A 62 12.24 8.82 6.30
CA VAL A 62 13.59 9.29 6.67
C VAL A 62 14.11 10.27 5.61
N ASN A 63 14.08 9.86 4.34
CA ASN A 63 14.54 10.66 3.21
C ASN A 63 14.02 10.05 1.89
N THR A 64 14.02 10.84 0.82
CA THR A 64 13.80 10.44 -0.58
C THR A 64 15.11 10.23 -1.36
N ARG A 65 16.26 10.27 -0.67
CA ARG A 65 17.60 10.25 -1.26
C ARG A 65 17.77 11.35 -2.31
N CYS A 66 17.78 11.01 -3.59
CA CYS A 66 17.90 11.94 -4.71
C CYS A 66 16.58 12.15 -5.45
N SER A 67 15.47 11.59 -4.97
CA SER A 67 14.15 11.76 -5.59
C SER A 67 13.55 13.10 -5.21
N GLU A 68 13.38 13.93 -6.23
CA GLU A 68 12.77 15.24 -6.11
C GLU A 68 11.25 15.11 -6.21
N THR A 69 10.53 15.64 -5.22
CA THR A 69 9.08 15.79 -5.29
C THR A 69 8.71 16.57 -6.54
N PHE A 70 7.80 16.00 -7.33
CA PHE A 70 7.33 16.56 -8.59
C PHE A 70 5.86 16.92 -8.48
N ASP A 71 5.55 18.18 -8.78
CA ASP A 71 4.17 18.64 -8.80
C ASP A 71 3.96 19.62 -9.98
N PRO A 72 3.54 19.11 -11.16
CA PRO A 72 3.32 19.94 -12.33
C PRO A 72 2.03 20.77 -12.26
N HIS A 73 1.11 20.42 -11.35
CA HIS A 73 -0.23 21.00 -11.27
C HIS A 73 -0.57 21.50 -9.87
N GLY A 74 0.45 21.76 -9.04
CA GLY A 74 0.28 22.05 -7.63
C GLY A 74 -0.74 23.13 -7.34
N VAL A 75 -1.44 22.98 -6.22
CA VAL A 75 -2.54 23.88 -5.86
C VAL A 75 -1.96 25.27 -5.64
N GLN A 76 -2.26 26.20 -6.55
CA GLN A 76 -1.84 27.60 -6.45
C GLN A 76 -2.87 28.39 -5.65
N TYR A 77 -2.47 28.82 -4.46
CA TYR A 77 -3.23 29.73 -3.63
C TYR A 77 -2.97 31.14 -4.11
N LYS A 78 -4.01 31.79 -4.64
CA LYS A 78 -3.94 33.12 -5.22
C LYS A 78 -4.61 34.15 -4.31
N ILE A 79 -3.95 35.29 -4.11
CA ILE A 79 -4.52 36.47 -3.46
C ILE A 79 -4.63 37.55 -4.54
N PHE A 80 -5.85 38.05 -4.81
CA PHE A 80 -6.13 38.99 -5.91
C PHE A 80 -5.63 38.54 -7.30
N GLY A 81 -5.67 37.24 -7.59
CA GLY A 81 -5.20 36.68 -8.87
C GLY A 81 -3.70 36.46 -8.97
N ILE A 82 -2.91 36.88 -7.97
CA ILE A 82 -1.46 36.66 -7.88
C ILE A 82 -1.20 35.37 -7.09
N PRO A 83 -0.45 34.39 -7.62
CA PRO A 83 -0.09 33.18 -6.88
C PRO A 83 0.84 33.52 -5.72
N PHE A 84 0.41 33.23 -4.50
CA PHE A 84 1.14 33.50 -3.26
C PHE A 84 1.82 32.25 -2.70
N TRP A 85 1.21 31.07 -2.90
CA TRP A 85 1.75 29.79 -2.41
C TRP A 85 1.33 28.67 -3.37
N SER A 86 2.20 27.70 -3.61
CA SER A 86 1.86 26.42 -4.26
C SER A 86 2.13 25.28 -3.29
N SER A 87 1.16 24.40 -3.04
CA SER A 87 1.40 23.18 -2.24
C SER A 87 1.69 21.99 -3.13
N SER A 88 2.61 21.13 -2.69
CA SER A 88 2.85 19.80 -3.25
C SER A 88 2.63 18.74 -2.17
N VAL A 89 2.28 17.53 -2.62
CA VAL A 89 2.08 16.39 -1.71
C VAL A 89 3.44 15.92 -1.20
N SER A 90 3.54 15.77 0.12
CA SER A 90 4.77 15.29 0.78
C SER A 90 4.95 13.78 0.57
N PRO A 91 6.19 13.27 0.53
CA PRO A 91 6.47 11.82 0.57
C PRO A 91 5.78 11.08 1.71
N ARG A 92 5.43 11.79 2.80
CA ARG A 92 4.66 11.26 3.93
C ARG A 92 3.33 10.65 3.51
N ALA A 93 2.73 11.11 2.42
CA ALA A 93 1.47 10.56 1.90
C ALA A 93 1.55 9.06 1.58
N VAL A 94 2.74 8.52 1.26
CA VAL A 94 2.93 7.10 0.94
C VAL A 94 2.61 6.18 2.12
N ILE A 95 2.76 6.67 3.36
CA ILE A 95 2.54 5.90 4.59
C ILE A 95 1.34 6.42 5.39
N GLN A 96 0.42 7.14 4.74
CA GLN A 96 -0.83 7.62 5.31
C GLN A 96 -2.01 6.80 4.77
N PRO A 97 -3.10 6.63 5.54
CA PRO A 97 -4.21 5.75 5.18
C PRO A 97 -5.16 6.32 4.11
N THR A 98 -4.73 7.32 3.35
CA THR A 98 -5.55 8.09 2.39
C THR A 98 -5.22 7.72 0.96
N ILE A 99 -6.22 7.29 0.19
CA ILE A 99 -6.08 6.86 -1.20
C ILE A 99 -7.20 7.49 -2.03
N SER A 100 -7.01 8.76 -2.37
CA SER A 100 -7.88 9.51 -3.29
C SER A 100 -7.06 10.01 -4.48
N PRO A 101 -7.68 10.23 -5.65
CA PRO A 101 -7.00 10.86 -6.78
C PRO A 101 -6.35 12.20 -6.37
N GLY A 102 -5.03 12.30 -6.54
CA GLY A 102 -4.24 13.49 -6.19
C GLY A 102 -3.64 13.48 -4.77
N GLU A 103 -3.96 12.49 -3.93
CA GLU A 103 -3.36 12.33 -2.59
C GLU A 103 -2.14 11.38 -2.61
N CYS A 104 -1.37 11.38 -3.70
CA CYS A 104 -0.16 10.57 -3.83
C CYS A 104 1.10 11.44 -3.92
N TRP A 105 2.23 10.88 -3.49
CA TRP A 105 3.52 11.53 -3.70
C TRP A 105 4.04 11.22 -5.11
N ALA A 106 4.22 12.26 -5.90
CA ALA A 106 4.87 12.16 -7.21
C ALA A 106 6.34 12.62 -7.11
N PHE A 107 7.21 11.96 -7.87
CA PHE A 107 8.61 12.32 -8.01
C PHE A 107 9.00 12.48 -9.49
N ARG A 108 10.09 13.21 -9.75
CA ARG A 108 10.53 13.52 -11.11
C ARG A 108 11.16 12.28 -11.76
N GLY A 109 10.73 11.97 -12.98
CA GLY A 109 11.29 10.88 -13.80
C GLY A 109 10.61 9.53 -13.52
N SER A 110 11.24 8.45 -13.98
CA SER A 110 10.73 7.07 -13.86
C SER A 110 11.50 6.23 -12.83
N THR A 111 12.43 6.82 -12.10
CA THR A 111 13.24 6.15 -11.09
C THR A 111 13.27 6.99 -9.83
N GLY A 112 12.82 6.40 -8.73
CA GLY A 112 12.73 7.07 -7.44
C GLY A 112 13.16 6.17 -6.28
N TYR A 113 13.39 6.80 -5.14
CA TYR A 113 13.79 6.16 -3.90
C TYR A 113 13.00 6.76 -2.74
N LEU A 114 12.58 5.91 -1.82
CA LEU A 114 11.94 6.31 -0.58
C LEU A 114 12.51 5.45 0.54
N VAL A 115 12.97 6.08 1.61
CA VAL A 115 13.46 5.40 2.80
C VAL A 115 12.44 5.56 3.91
N ILE A 116 11.89 4.44 4.35
CA ILE A 116 10.88 4.36 5.40
C ILE A 116 11.52 3.72 6.62
N ARG A 117 11.42 4.40 7.77
CA ARG A 117 11.71 3.80 9.07
C ARG A 117 10.42 3.21 9.61
N LEU A 118 10.45 1.91 9.90
CA LEU A 118 9.32 1.20 10.49
C LEU A 118 9.12 1.61 11.96
N SER A 119 7.90 1.44 12.46
CA SER A 119 7.54 1.73 13.85
C SER A 119 8.33 0.92 14.87
N GLN A 120 8.79 -0.27 14.48
CA GLN A 120 9.67 -1.12 15.27
C GLN A 120 10.51 -2.05 14.37
N PRO A 121 11.62 -2.62 14.88
CA PRO A 121 12.37 -3.64 14.16
C PRO A 121 11.53 -4.91 13.95
N ILE A 122 11.47 -5.39 12.71
CA ILE A 122 10.74 -6.62 12.33
C ILE A 122 11.56 -7.44 11.34
N ALA A 123 11.16 -8.69 11.12
CA ALA A 123 11.53 -9.46 9.94
C ALA A 123 10.38 -9.35 8.92
N PRO A 124 10.53 -8.57 7.83
CA PRO A 124 9.45 -8.38 6.86
C PRO A 124 9.09 -9.71 6.18
N THR A 125 7.81 -10.02 6.10
CA THR A 125 7.27 -11.23 5.43
C THR A 125 6.59 -10.92 4.10
N GLY A 126 6.21 -9.66 3.87
CA GLY A 126 5.60 -9.21 2.63
C GLY A 126 5.40 -7.70 2.62
N PHE A 127 4.96 -7.19 1.49
CA PHE A 127 4.79 -5.76 1.22
C PHE A 127 3.46 -5.51 0.53
N SER A 128 2.77 -4.44 0.92
CA SER A 128 1.62 -3.93 0.19
C SER A 128 2.01 -2.74 -0.65
N TYR A 129 1.47 -2.67 -1.86
CA TYR A 129 1.52 -1.49 -2.70
C TYR A 129 0.11 -1.21 -3.21
N GLU A 130 -0.32 0.04 -3.11
CA GLU A 130 -1.65 0.45 -3.55
C GLU A 130 -1.59 1.67 -4.47
N HIS A 131 -2.39 1.64 -5.53
CA HIS A 131 -2.62 2.78 -6.41
C HIS A 131 -4.12 2.97 -6.66
N ILE A 132 -4.54 4.15 -7.10
CA ILE A 132 -5.94 4.37 -7.48
C ILE A 132 -6.36 3.44 -8.63
N PRO A 133 -7.62 2.95 -8.65
CA PRO A 133 -8.16 2.23 -9.80
C PRO A 133 -8.22 3.09 -11.06
N LYS A 134 -8.02 2.48 -12.24
CA LYS A 134 -8.15 3.15 -13.55
C LYS A 134 -9.48 3.88 -13.73
N GLN A 135 -10.55 3.33 -13.15
CA GLN A 135 -11.92 3.84 -13.23
C GLN A 135 -12.09 5.22 -12.59
N ILE A 136 -11.22 5.59 -11.64
CA ILE A 136 -11.28 6.90 -10.96
C ILE A 136 -10.11 7.81 -11.35
N SER A 137 -9.26 7.37 -12.28
CA SER A 137 -8.20 8.19 -12.85
C SER A 137 -8.77 9.17 -13.88
N ARG A 138 -8.21 10.39 -13.93
CA ARG A 138 -8.64 11.45 -14.84
C ARG A 138 -8.58 11.05 -16.32
N ASP A 139 -7.51 10.36 -16.69
CA ASP A 139 -7.21 10.01 -18.09
C ASP A 139 -7.53 8.53 -18.39
N GLY A 140 -8.20 7.84 -17.45
CA GLY A 140 -8.57 6.42 -17.58
C GLY A 140 -7.40 5.43 -17.58
N ASN A 141 -6.20 5.88 -17.28
CA ASN A 141 -4.98 5.08 -17.16
C ASN A 141 -4.24 5.40 -15.85
N ILE A 142 -3.24 4.59 -15.51
CA ILE A 142 -2.40 4.76 -14.31
C ILE A 142 -0.92 4.65 -14.68
N ASP A 143 -0.54 5.15 -15.85
CA ASP A 143 0.81 5.04 -16.41
C ASP A 143 1.87 5.77 -15.55
N SER A 144 1.43 6.63 -14.63
CA SER A 144 2.26 7.28 -13.62
C SER A 144 2.68 6.38 -12.46
N ALA A 145 2.01 5.24 -12.26
CA ALA A 145 2.33 4.31 -11.18
C ALA A 145 3.69 3.63 -11.43
N PRO A 146 4.59 3.60 -10.44
CA PRO A 146 5.75 2.72 -10.46
C PRO A 146 5.37 1.28 -10.82
N LYS A 147 5.92 0.77 -11.92
CA LYS A 147 5.68 -0.60 -12.39
C LYS A 147 6.63 -1.58 -11.72
N GLU A 148 7.93 -1.40 -11.91
CA GLU A 148 8.96 -2.25 -11.31
C GLU A 148 9.52 -1.58 -10.08
N PHE A 149 9.59 -2.31 -8.97
CA PHE A 149 10.20 -1.79 -7.74
C PHE A 149 11.03 -2.86 -7.02
N GLN A 150 11.97 -2.39 -6.22
CA GLN A 150 12.88 -3.22 -5.44
C GLN A 150 12.81 -2.78 -3.98
N VAL A 151 12.69 -3.74 -3.07
CA VAL A 151 12.68 -3.48 -1.63
C VAL A 151 14.01 -3.94 -1.03
N ARG A 152 14.62 -3.07 -0.21
CA ARG A 152 15.87 -3.33 0.48
C ARG A 152 15.74 -3.05 1.97
N ALA A 153 16.35 -3.90 2.80
CA ALA A 153 16.55 -3.65 4.22
C ALA A 153 17.83 -2.84 4.43
N LEU A 154 17.76 -1.79 5.23
CA LEU A 154 18.91 -0.99 5.66
C LEU A 154 19.18 -1.28 7.13
N ASP A 155 20.46 -1.41 7.50
CA ASP A 155 20.84 -1.58 8.91
C ASP A 155 20.68 -0.27 9.70
N ASP A 156 20.99 0.87 9.06
CA ASP A 156 20.81 2.22 9.59
C ASP A 156 20.67 3.27 8.46
N GLU A 157 20.44 4.54 8.82
CA GLU A 157 20.19 5.63 7.86
C GLU A 157 21.40 5.92 6.94
N SER A 158 22.61 5.55 7.34
CA SER A 158 23.83 5.73 6.55
C SER A 158 24.08 4.61 5.54
N ASP A 159 23.37 3.48 5.65
CA ASP A 159 23.46 2.39 4.69
C ASP A 159 22.84 2.79 3.34
N THR A 160 23.72 3.05 2.38
CA THR A 160 23.33 3.42 1.02
C THR A 160 22.97 2.22 0.17
N SER A 161 23.47 1.04 0.50
CA SER A 161 23.39 -0.15 -0.33
C SER A 161 22.20 -1.03 0.02
N GLY A 162 21.98 -1.33 1.29
CA GLY A 162 20.94 -2.23 1.76
C GLY A 162 21.07 -3.67 1.28
N ARG A 163 20.51 -4.59 2.06
CA ARG A 163 20.29 -5.97 1.65
C ARG A 163 19.01 -6.07 0.81
N LEU A 164 19.12 -6.66 -0.38
CA LEU A 164 17.97 -6.93 -1.24
C LEU A 164 16.98 -7.90 -0.55
N LEU A 165 15.72 -7.49 -0.45
CA LEU A 165 14.62 -8.33 0.02
C LEU A 165 13.87 -8.96 -1.16
N GLY A 166 13.65 -8.20 -2.24
CA GLY A 166 12.98 -8.70 -3.44
C GLY A 166 12.85 -7.67 -4.55
N ASN A 167 12.50 -8.16 -5.74
CA ASN A 167 12.10 -7.38 -6.91
C ASN A 167 10.67 -7.73 -7.26
N TYR A 168 9.86 -6.72 -7.55
CA TYR A 168 8.42 -6.86 -7.69
C TYR A 168 7.92 -6.04 -8.87
N VAL A 169 6.76 -6.43 -9.39
CA VAL A 169 6.08 -5.76 -10.51
C VAL A 169 4.65 -5.50 -10.11
N TYR A 170 4.25 -4.24 -10.07
CA TYR A 170 2.87 -3.84 -9.91
C TYR A 170 2.11 -3.96 -11.23
N GLU A 171 1.00 -4.70 -11.22
CA GLU A 171 0.20 -4.97 -12.41
C GLU A 171 -0.99 -4.02 -12.51
N ASP A 172 -1.05 -3.22 -13.57
CA ASP A 172 -2.08 -2.18 -13.73
C ASP A 172 -3.48 -2.73 -14.07
N ASN A 173 -3.59 -4.03 -14.37
CA ASN A 173 -4.84 -4.73 -14.70
C ASN A 173 -5.35 -5.62 -13.57
N ASP A 174 -4.65 -5.66 -12.44
CA ASP A 174 -5.06 -6.41 -11.25
C ASP A 174 -5.75 -5.48 -10.22
N SER A 175 -5.98 -5.99 -9.01
CA SER A 175 -6.48 -5.23 -7.87
C SER A 175 -5.67 -3.94 -7.65
N PRO A 176 -6.34 -2.82 -7.31
CA PRO A 176 -5.66 -1.56 -6.97
C PRO A 176 -4.65 -1.70 -5.82
N MET A 177 -4.94 -2.61 -4.88
CA MET A 177 -4.03 -3.02 -3.81
C MET A 177 -3.44 -4.40 -4.14
N GLN A 178 -2.12 -4.51 -4.14
CA GLN A 178 -1.37 -5.74 -4.40
C GLN A 178 -0.42 -6.06 -3.26
N TYR A 179 -0.36 -7.34 -2.89
CA TYR A 179 0.51 -7.87 -1.85
C TYR A 179 1.62 -8.71 -2.48
N PHE A 180 2.85 -8.56 -1.97
CA PHE A 180 4.08 -9.12 -2.52
C PHE A 180 4.92 -9.83 -1.46
#